data_AF-A0A356AVI2-F1
#
_entry.id   AF-A0A356AVI2-F1
#
_cell.length_a   1.000
_cell.length_b   1.000
_cell.length_c   1.000
_cell.angle_alpha   90.00
_cell.angle_beta   90.00
_cell.angle_gamma   90.00
#
_symmetry.space_group_name_H-M   'P 1'
#
loop_
_entity.id
_entity.type
_entity.pdbx_description
1 polymer ?
#
loop_
_entity_poly.entity_id
_entity_poly.type
_entity_poly.pdbx_seq_one_letter_code
_entity_poly.pdbx_strand_id
1 'polypeptide(L)' 'MDIKVNVIREGFDGMTCYAQSRIGAANSEGKHLVLTTQKLVLAGSDTYKPIESMYSKDGGKTWTDLASQDKLLLE' A
#
# COMPACT_ATOMS: atom_id res chain seq x y z
N MET A 1 1.26 -23.34 -14.30
CA MET A 1 1.65 -22.44 -13.20
C MET A 1 0.36 -21.99 -12.55
N ASP A 2 0.13 -22.38 -11.31
CA ASP A 2 -1.08 -21.99 -10.58
C ASP A 2 -0.79 -20.65 -9.89
N ILE A 3 -1.53 -19.61 -10.26
CA ILE A 3 -1.35 -18.25 -9.73
C ILE A 3 -2.41 -18.04 -8.66
N LYS A 4 -1.98 -17.93 -7.41
CA LYS A 4 -2.87 -17.60 -6.28
C LYS A 4 -2.92 -16.09 -6.08
N VAL A 5 -4.13 -15.53 -6.10
CA VAL A 5 -4.39 -14.13 -5.78
C VAL A 5 -4.71 -14.03 -4.29
N ASN A 6 -3.99 -13.17 -3.58
CA ASN A 6 -4.26 -12.85 -2.18
C ASN A 6 -4.62 -11.37 -2.06
N VAL A 7 -5.68 -11.07 -1.31
CA VAL A 7 -6.02 -9.70 -0.94
C VAL A 7 -5.13 -9.29 0.23
N ILE A 8 -4.27 -8.30 0.01
CA ILE A 8 -3.36 -7.78 1.06
C ILE A 8 -4.11 -6.87 2.03
N ARG A 9 -5.03 -6.03 1.51
CA ARG A 9 -5.82 -5.09 2.29
C ARG A 9 -7.09 -4.70 1.54
N GLU A 10 -8.20 -4.62 2.25
CA GLU A 10 -9.46 -4.03 1.80
C GLU A 10 -9.64 -2.63 2.39
N GLY A 11 -10.35 -1.74 1.70
CA GLY A 11 -10.57 -0.38 2.19
C GLY A 11 -11.58 0.45 1.39
N PHE A 12 -12.50 -0.21 0.69
CA PHE A 12 -13.65 0.48 0.11
C PHE A 12 -14.72 0.64 1.18
N ASP A 13 -15.13 1.89 1.44
CA ASP A 13 -16.14 2.23 2.46
C ASP A 13 -17.34 3.01 1.89
N GLY A 14 -17.48 3.04 0.56
CA GLY A 14 -18.51 3.81 -0.14
C GLY A 14 -18.16 5.30 -0.34
N MET A 15 -17.16 5.82 0.36
CA MET A 15 -16.68 7.21 0.23
C MET A 15 -15.24 7.28 -0.29
N THR A 16 -14.41 6.30 0.07
CA THR A 16 -13.02 6.19 -0.30
C THR A 16 -12.67 4.77 -0.76
N CYS A 17 -11.60 4.65 -1.55
CA CYS A 17 -10.98 3.37 -1.89
C CYS A 17 -9.46 3.51 -1.97
N TYR A 18 -8.74 2.39 -1.91
CA TYR A 18 -7.31 2.36 -2.21
C TYR A 18 -7.07 2.47 -3.71
N ALA A 19 -6.18 3.39 -4.09
CA ALA A 19 -5.80 3.67 -5.46
C ALA A 19 -4.27 3.84 -5.58
N GLN A 20 -3.77 3.79 -6.82
CA GLN A 20 -2.34 3.95 -7.16
C GLN A 20 -1.39 3.01 -6.39
N SER A 21 -1.83 1.79 -6.07
CA SER A 21 -0.98 0.83 -5.36
C SER A 21 0.24 0.43 -6.17
N ARG A 22 1.41 0.43 -5.52
CA ARG A 22 2.70 0.00 -6.09
C ARG A 22 3.43 -0.88 -5.07
N ILE A 23 4.21 -1.83 -5.56
CA ILE A 23 5.04 -2.71 -4.74
C ILE A 23 6.48 -2.70 -5.25
N GLY A 24 7.44 -2.69 -4.35
CA GLY A 24 8.87 -2.76 -4.67
C GLY A 24 9.64 -3.59 -3.65
N ALA A 25 10.77 -4.17 -4.09
CA ALA A 25 11.72 -4.81 -3.19
C ALA A 25 12.62 -3.75 -2.55
N ALA A 26 12.66 -3.72 -1.22
CA ALA A 26 13.51 -2.83 -0.42
C ALA A 26 14.90 -3.44 -0.15
N ASN A 27 15.14 -4.70 -0.53
CA ASN A 27 16.44 -5.35 -0.47
C ASN A 27 16.70 -6.21 -1.72
N SER A 28 17.97 -6.56 -1.95
CA SER A 28 18.40 -7.39 -3.09
C SER A 28 17.87 -8.83 -3.04
N GLU A 29 17.54 -9.33 -1.85
CA GLU A 29 17.00 -10.68 -1.66
C GLU A 29 15.51 -10.80 -2.03
N GLY A 30 14.81 -9.67 -2.27
CA GLY A 30 13.40 -9.66 -2.64
C GLY A 30 12.45 -10.10 -1.52
N LYS A 31 12.92 -10.21 -0.27
CA LYS A 31 12.10 -10.62 0.88
C LYS A 31 11.48 -9.43 1.61
N HIS A 32 12.21 -8.30 1.62
CA HIS A 32 11.70 -7.06 2.16
C HIS A 32 10.94 -6.34 1.06
N LEU A 33 9.62 -6.27 1.21
CA LEU A 33 8.74 -5.64 0.25
C LEU A 33 8.12 -4.39 0.89
N VAL A 34 8.04 -3.33 0.12
CA VAL A 34 7.27 -2.13 0.46
C VAL A 34 6.10 -2.02 -0.50
N LEU A 35 4.90 -1.84 0.05
CA LEU A 35 3.72 -1.46 -0.70
C LEU A 35 3.38 -0.02 -0.35
N THR A 36 3.16 0.81 -1.36
CA THR A 36 2.58 2.15 -1.21
C THR A 36 1.21 2.21 -1.84
N THR A 37 0.30 2.99 -1.25
CA THR A 37 -1.06 3.21 -1.74
C THR A 37 -1.56 4.58 -1.29
N GLN A 38 -2.68 5.04 -1.83
CA GLN A 38 -3.36 6.27 -1.41
C GLN A 38 -4.86 6.02 -1.32
N LYS A 39 -5.54 6.67 -0.37
CA LYS A 39 -7.01 6.71 -0.39
C LYS A 39 -7.48 7.78 -1.37
N LEU A 40 -8.23 7.37 -2.39
CA LEU A 40 -8.98 8.25 -3.28
C LEU A 40 -10.34 8.56 -2.65
N VAL A 41 -10.73 9.83 -2.60
CA VAL A 41 -12.11 10.24 -2.29
C VAL A 41 -12.97 10.10 -3.55
N LEU A 42 -14.05 9.33 -3.47
CA LEU A 42 -14.89 8.98 -4.61
C LEU A 42 -15.85 10.11 -5.02
N ALA A 43 -16.12 11.04 -4.11
CA ALA A 43 -16.97 12.18 -4.39
C ALA A 43 -16.18 13.31 -5.07
N GLY A 44 -16.54 13.60 -6.32
CA GLY A 44 -16.42 14.95 -6.90
C GLY A 44 -15.09 15.38 -7.51
N SER A 45 -13.98 14.63 -7.38
CA SER A 45 -12.74 14.85 -8.13
C SER A 45 -11.68 13.79 -7.76
N ASP A 46 -10.56 13.76 -8.49
CA ASP A 46 -9.36 12.97 -8.20
C ASP A 46 -8.59 13.50 -6.97
N THR A 47 -9.22 13.41 -5.80
CA THR A 47 -8.62 13.85 -4.52
C THR A 47 -8.00 12.67 -3.79
N TYR A 48 -6.66 12.64 -3.79
CA TYR A 48 -5.89 11.62 -3.10
C TYR A 48 -5.41 12.11 -1.73
N LYS A 49 -5.62 11.29 -0.70
CA LYS A 49 -5.04 11.47 0.64
C LYS A 49 -3.52 11.19 0.61
N PRO A 50 -2.78 11.52 1.70
CA PRO A 50 -1.36 11.19 1.80
C PRO A 50 -1.05 9.74 1.45
N ILE A 51 0.18 9.50 1.00
CA ILE A 51 0.67 8.14 0.75
C ILE A 51 0.66 7.38 2.07
N GLU A 52 0.15 6.16 2.01
CA GLU A 52 0.29 5.17 3.08
C GLU A 52 1.24 4.08 2.61
N SER A 53 2.03 3.53 3.53
CA SER A 53 2.90 2.39 3.24
C SER A 53 2.68 1.26 4.22
N MET A 54 2.94 0.04 3.76
CA MET A 54 3.06 -1.15 4.59
C MET A 54 4.24 -1.99 4.11
N TYR A 55 4.77 -2.82 5.01
CA TYR A 55 5.99 -3.58 4.76
C TYR A 55 5.74 -5.06 5.00
N SER A 56 6.40 -5.89 4.21
CA SER A 56 6.55 -7.33 4.43
C SER A 56 8.02 -7.64 4.61
N LYS A 57 8.35 -8.53 5.57
CA LYS A 57 9.72 -9.04 5.76
C LYS A 57 9.88 -10.51 5.38
N ASP A 58 8.82 -11.16 4.90
CA ASP A 58 8.77 -12.60 4.65
C ASP A 58 8.35 -12.96 3.22
N GLY A 59 8.59 -12.05 2.27
CA GLY A 59 8.28 -12.26 0.85
C GLY A 59 6.79 -12.14 0.52
N GLY A 60 6.04 -11.36 1.29
CA GLY A 60 4.65 -10.99 1.03
C GLY A 60 3.62 -11.88 1.71
N LYS A 61 4.03 -12.72 2.67
CA LYS A 61 3.13 -13.61 3.41
C LYS A 61 2.42 -12.88 4.54
N THR A 62 3.13 -12.00 5.24
CA THR A 62 2.57 -11.14 6.28
C THR A 62 2.97 -9.69 6.06
N TRP A 63 2.11 -8.78 6.50
CA TRP A 63 2.30 -7.35 6.29
C TRP A 63 2.00 -6.55 7.56
N THR A 64 2.71 -5.44 7.73
CA THR A 64 2.38 -4.45 8.76
C THR A 64 1.08 -3.74 8.46
N ASP A 65 0.56 -2.98 9.43
CA ASP A 65 -0.50 -2.02 9.14
C ASP A 65 -0.02 -0.91 8.20
N LEU A 66 -0.99 -0.29 7.52
CA LEU A 66 -0.76 0.90 6.72
C LEU A 66 -0.45 2.07 7.64
N ALA A 67 0.65 2.75 7.35
CA ALA A 67 1.08 3.96 8.05
C ALA A 67 1.15 5.13 7.06
N SER A 68 0.57 6.27 7.45
CA SER A 68 0.66 7.54 6.70
C SER A 68 2.10 8.01 6.61
N GLN A 69 2.48 8.52 5.44
CA GLN A 69 3.80 9.08 5.13
C GLN A 69 3.82 10.62 5.19
N ASP A 70 2.82 11.21 5.83
CA ASP A 70 2.68 12.66 6.04
C ASP A 70 3.77 13.28 6.93
N LYS A 71 4.60 12.45 7.57
CA LYS A 71 5.68 12.87 8.50
C LYS A 71 7.07 12.44 8.06
N LEU A 72 7.27 12.04 6.79
CA LEU A 72 8.63 11.89 6.27
C LEU A 72 9.29 13.27 6.21
N LEU A 73 10.02 13.59 7.27
CA LEU A 73 10.96 14.69 7.27
C LEU A 73 12.09 14.30 6.30
N LEU A 74 12.21 15.07 5.22
CA LEU A 74 13.45 15.13 4.46
C LEU A 74 14.48 15.78 5.39
N GLU A 75 15.32 14.96 6.01
CA GLU A 75 16.59 15.43 6.59
C GLU A 75 17.62 15.71 5.48
#